data_AF-A0A5B8VA72-F1
#
_entry.id   AF-A0A5B8VA72-F1
#
_cell.length_a   1.000
_cell.length_b   1.000
_cell.length_c   1.000
_cell.angle_alpha   90.00
_cell.angle_beta   90.00
_cell.angle_gamma   90.00
#
_symmetry.space_group_name_H-M   'P 1'
#
loop_
_entity.id
_entity.type
_entity.pdbx_description
1 polymer ?
#
loop_
_entity_poly.entity_id
_entity_poly.type
_entity_poly.pdbx_seq_one_letter_code
_entity_poly.pdbx_strand_id
1 'polypeptide(L)'
;MKRAISAFITIISCIKSVAQIPTNGLDVQHYQFTIQLNDSNNLIKGTAVITTKFTKAVDKVVFDLVQKKKDGKGMTVTTVTKKDQEISFTQDAQHIIINESANTTDQNIYTITYEGIPADGLIIGVNKYNHRTFFSDNWPNRARNWLPCNDHPSDKASVEFIVTAPDHYQIISNGIQTEESNLPGHLKLTHYKEDMLLPTKVMVIGAADFAVNYAGSVDCIPVYSWVYPEDKDTGFLAYAAAKNILPWFEKHIAPYPYKKLANVQSKTVFGGMENASAIFYFENSVTDKGLEGLLVHEITHQWFGDNATEKDWSHLWLSEGFATYMTHLYHEEKYGEDSFNNRLKADREKVIAFSKTRNTPVSDTSASNNLMQLLNANSYQKGGWILHMLRRKVGDSLFWQSIRAYYDIYKGSNANTNDLRKVFEDVSKQDLKDFFQEWIYTSGQPELDIKWSYNKKKKEITLIIEQQQKHFFTFSLDITINKSVLKTIDIKDKTTTISFTCDAEPNLIELDPKVNLLFNAALHKGK
;
A
#
# COMPACT_ATOMS: atom_id res chain seq x y z
N MET A 1 -30.85 -17.37 -39.31
CA MET A 1 -30.44 -17.21 -37.90
C MET A 1 -29.43 -18.29 -37.54
N LYS A 2 -28.13 -18.00 -37.59
CA LYS A 2 -27.07 -18.89 -37.10
C LYS A 2 -26.33 -18.12 -36.01
N ARG A 3 -26.47 -18.57 -34.75
CA ARG A 3 -25.76 -18.01 -33.59
C ARG A 3 -24.31 -18.49 -33.65
N ALA A 4 -23.37 -17.54 -33.69
CA ALA A 4 -21.96 -17.80 -33.49
C ALA A 4 -21.70 -18.01 -32.00
N ILE A 5 -21.17 -19.17 -31.64
CA ILE A 5 -20.67 -19.48 -30.30
C ILE A 5 -19.20 -19.04 -30.30
N SER A 6 -18.90 -17.96 -29.58
CA SER A 6 -17.52 -17.54 -29.34
C SER A 6 -16.95 -18.42 -28.23
N ALA A 7 -16.02 -19.30 -28.58
CA ALA A 7 -15.28 -20.12 -27.62
C ALA A 7 -14.21 -19.25 -26.94
N PHE A 8 -14.40 -18.96 -25.66
CA PHE A 8 -13.33 -18.44 -24.80
C PHE A 8 -12.31 -19.57 -24.60
N ILE A 9 -11.12 -19.41 -25.19
CA ILE A 9 -9.98 -20.28 -24.91
C ILE A 9 -9.43 -19.85 -23.56
N THR A 10 -9.76 -20.61 -22.52
CA THR A 10 -9.10 -20.51 -21.21
C THR A 10 -7.70 -21.10 -21.36
N ILE A 11 -6.69 -20.24 -21.53
CA ILE A 11 -5.30 -20.64 -21.39
C ILE A 11 -5.08 -20.90 -19.90
N ILE A 12 -5.18 -22.17 -19.49
CA ILE A 12 -4.74 -22.61 -18.17
C ILE A 12 -3.22 -22.57 -18.18
N SER A 13 -2.66 -21.40 -17.86
CA SER A 13 -1.28 -21.30 -17.46
C SER A 13 -1.18 -21.95 -16.07
N CYS A 14 -0.48 -23.08 -15.97
CA CYS A 14 -0.04 -23.62 -14.68
C CYS A 14 1.02 -22.67 -14.11
N ILE A 15 0.58 -21.52 -13.60
CA ILE A 15 1.38 -20.66 -12.76
C ILE A 15 1.52 -21.41 -11.46
N LYS A 16 2.69 -22.02 -11.23
CA LYS A 16 3.09 -22.47 -9.90
C LYS A 16 2.82 -21.28 -8.98
N SER A 17 1.98 -21.47 -7.94
CA SER A 17 1.77 -20.44 -6.93
C SER A 17 3.15 -19.92 -6.55
N VAL A 18 3.41 -18.65 -6.82
CA VAL A 18 4.69 -18.04 -6.43
C VAL A 18 4.67 -18.12 -4.92
N ALA A 19 5.40 -19.08 -4.38
CA ALA A 19 5.48 -19.30 -2.95
C ALA A 19 5.93 -17.98 -2.30
N GLN A 20 5.40 -17.70 -1.12
CA GLN A 20 5.98 -16.68 -0.25
C GLN A 20 7.49 -16.93 -0.17
N ILE A 21 8.27 -15.87 -0.04
CA ILE A 21 9.71 -15.99 0.24
C ILE A 21 9.88 -15.43 1.65
N PRO A 22 9.59 -16.23 2.70
CA PRO A 22 9.74 -15.76 4.05
C PRO A 22 11.22 -15.54 4.35
N THR A 23 11.50 -14.51 5.13
CA THR A 23 12.84 -14.27 5.66
C THR A 23 13.24 -15.42 6.62
N ASN A 24 14.52 -15.76 6.64
CA ASN A 24 15.12 -16.72 7.58
C ASN A 24 14.61 -18.18 7.55
N GLY A 25 13.68 -18.52 6.66
CA GLY A 25 13.19 -19.88 6.48
C GLY A 25 11.98 -20.25 7.33
N LEU A 26 11.42 -19.31 8.09
CA LEU A 26 10.19 -19.46 8.87
C LEU A 26 9.00 -18.98 8.04
N ASP A 27 8.02 -19.87 7.79
CA ASP A 27 6.76 -19.58 7.10
C ASP A 27 5.61 -19.70 8.10
N VAL A 28 5.01 -18.59 8.53
CA VAL A 28 3.88 -18.65 9.46
C VAL A 28 2.58 -18.90 8.70
N GLN A 29 1.86 -19.94 9.09
CA GLN A 29 0.62 -20.36 8.43
C GLN A 29 -0.61 -19.71 9.07
N HIS A 30 -0.58 -19.54 10.39
CA HIS A 30 -1.70 -19.04 11.18
C HIS A 30 -1.24 -18.41 12.50
N TYR A 31 -1.87 -17.30 12.85
CA TYR A 31 -1.81 -16.68 14.17
C TYR A 31 -3.18 -16.71 14.84
N GLN A 32 -3.24 -17.10 16.10
CA GLN A 32 -4.36 -16.81 16.99
C GLN A 32 -3.85 -15.98 18.16
N PHE A 33 -4.30 -14.74 18.27
CA PHE A 33 -3.94 -13.82 19.34
C PHE A 33 -5.11 -13.67 20.32
N THR A 34 -4.91 -14.11 21.56
CA THR A 34 -5.82 -13.80 22.67
C THR A 34 -5.28 -12.60 23.44
N ILE A 35 -6.03 -11.51 23.51
CA ILE A 35 -5.60 -10.22 24.08
C ILE A 35 -6.58 -9.77 25.16
N GLN A 36 -6.06 -9.32 26.31
CA GLN A 36 -6.84 -8.71 27.38
C GLN A 36 -6.52 -7.21 27.50
N LEU A 37 -7.57 -6.39 27.42
CA LEU A 37 -7.53 -4.93 27.56
C LEU A 37 -8.19 -4.49 28.88
N ASN A 38 -7.85 -3.30 29.38
CA ASN A 38 -8.42 -2.76 30.61
C ASN A 38 -8.39 -1.22 30.68
N ASP A 39 -9.22 -0.65 31.57
CA ASP A 39 -9.29 0.80 31.76
C ASP A 39 -8.25 1.38 32.72
N SER A 40 -7.75 0.56 33.64
CA SER A 40 -6.94 1.03 34.76
C SER A 40 -5.53 1.46 34.36
N ASN A 41 -4.97 0.85 33.32
CA ASN A 41 -3.59 1.09 32.88
C ASN A 41 -3.37 0.59 31.44
N ASN A 42 -2.18 0.86 30.88
CA ASN A 42 -1.81 0.49 29.52
C ASN A 42 -1.20 -0.93 29.39
N LEU A 43 -1.26 -1.75 30.45
CA LEU A 43 -0.79 -3.13 30.39
C LEU A 43 -1.78 -3.97 29.59
N ILE A 44 -1.27 -4.76 28.66
CA ILE A 44 -2.01 -5.83 28.00
C ILE A 44 -1.46 -7.18 28.44
N LYS A 45 -2.33 -8.19 28.44
CA LYS A 45 -1.93 -9.60 28.56
C LYS A 45 -2.26 -10.32 27.27
N GLY A 46 -1.35 -11.16 26.80
CA GLY A 46 -1.46 -11.81 25.51
C GLY A 46 -1.10 -13.29 25.58
N THR A 47 -1.77 -14.07 24.74
CA THR A 47 -1.36 -15.41 24.37
C THR A 47 -1.38 -15.51 22.84
N ALA A 48 -0.24 -15.82 22.24
CA ALA A 48 -0.12 -16.04 20.80
C ALA A 48 0.06 -17.53 20.53
N VAL A 49 -0.88 -18.14 19.80
CA VAL A 49 -0.73 -19.48 19.23
C VAL A 49 -0.29 -19.31 17.78
N ILE A 50 0.90 -19.81 17.46
CA ILE A 50 1.55 -19.59 16.17
C ILE A 50 1.80 -20.93 15.50
N THR A 51 1.15 -21.14 14.35
CA THR A 51 1.36 -22.34 13.53
C THR A 51 2.39 -22.04 12.45
N THR A 52 3.49 -22.78 12.44
CA THR A 52 4.62 -22.52 11.54
C THR A 52 4.98 -23.73 10.69
N LYS A 53 5.52 -23.45 9.51
CA LYS A 53 6.30 -24.38 8.67
C LYS A 53 7.66 -23.76 8.41
N PHE A 54 8.58 -24.60 7.93
CA PHE A 54 9.93 -24.16 7.61
C PHE A 54 10.28 -24.49 6.17
N THR A 55 10.86 -23.54 5.45
CA THR A 55 11.29 -23.71 4.05
C THR A 55 12.71 -24.27 3.93
N LYS A 56 13.46 -24.30 5.04
CA LYS A 56 14.75 -24.96 5.22
C LYS A 56 14.91 -25.39 6.68
N ALA A 57 15.82 -26.33 6.96
CA ALA A 57 16.15 -26.66 8.34
C ALA A 57 16.75 -25.45 9.08
N VAL A 58 16.38 -25.27 10.34
CA VAL A 58 16.88 -24.20 11.23
C VAL A 58 17.32 -24.79 12.56
N ASP A 59 18.34 -24.19 13.17
CA ASP A 59 18.84 -24.60 14.49
C ASP A 59 18.04 -23.97 15.64
N LYS A 60 17.36 -22.85 15.36
CA LYS A 60 16.57 -22.07 16.31
C LYS A 60 15.35 -21.48 15.61
N VAL A 61 14.25 -21.38 16.34
CA VAL A 61 13.05 -20.67 15.91
C VAL A 61 13.04 -19.28 16.55
N VAL A 62 12.81 -18.25 15.74
CA VAL A 62 12.89 -16.85 16.16
C VAL A 62 11.60 -16.13 15.80
N PHE A 63 11.01 -15.45 16.77
CA PHE A 63 9.90 -14.52 16.57
C PHE A 63 10.32 -13.12 17.00
N ASP A 64 9.91 -12.10 16.25
CA ASP A 64 10.04 -10.70 16.64
C ASP A 64 9.11 -10.39 17.81
N LEU A 65 9.68 -9.87 18.90
CA LEU A 65 8.95 -9.24 20.01
C LEU A 65 9.89 -8.33 20.81
N VAL A 66 9.58 -7.03 20.84
CA VAL A 66 10.38 -6.05 21.59
C VAL A 66 10.25 -6.30 23.09
N GLN A 67 11.39 -6.59 23.73
CA GLN A 67 11.46 -6.81 25.17
C GLN A 67 11.15 -5.53 25.96
N LYS A 68 10.60 -5.71 27.15
CA LYS A 68 10.42 -4.63 28.12
C LYS A 68 11.72 -3.88 28.39
N LYS A 69 11.72 -2.59 28.07
CA LYS A 69 12.80 -1.61 28.24
C LYS A 69 12.75 -0.95 29.62
N LYS A 70 13.79 -0.17 29.92
CA LYS A 70 13.92 0.56 31.20
C LYS A 70 12.83 1.62 31.44
N ASP A 71 12.21 2.13 30.38
CA ASP A 71 11.09 3.07 30.46
C ASP A 71 9.74 2.39 30.79
N GLY A 72 9.76 1.06 30.97
CA GLY A 72 8.59 0.26 31.31
C GLY A 72 7.79 -0.25 30.11
N LYS A 73 8.13 0.16 28.88
CA LYS A 73 7.45 -0.26 27.65
C LYS A 73 8.12 -1.46 26.99
N GLY A 74 7.38 -2.22 26.20
CA GLY A 74 7.76 -3.52 25.63
C GLY A 74 7.14 -4.67 26.40
N MET A 75 7.35 -5.88 25.88
CA MET A 75 6.67 -7.09 26.34
C MET A 75 7.62 -8.02 27.09
N THR A 76 7.10 -8.71 28.10
CA THR A 76 7.80 -9.77 28.83
C THR A 76 7.12 -11.10 28.51
N VAL A 77 7.87 -12.05 27.96
CA VAL A 77 7.41 -13.43 27.75
C VAL A 77 7.55 -14.22 29.05
N THR A 78 6.49 -14.89 29.47
CA THR A 78 6.47 -15.69 30.70
C THR A 78 6.63 -17.18 30.41
N THR A 79 6.02 -17.68 29.32
CA THR A 79 6.02 -19.09 28.99
C THR A 79 6.00 -19.28 27.47
N VAL A 80 6.75 -20.27 26.99
CA VAL A 80 6.62 -20.80 25.64
C VAL A 80 6.35 -22.29 25.72
N THR A 81 5.30 -22.76 25.05
CA THR A 81 5.00 -24.19 24.94
C THR A 81 4.97 -24.65 23.49
N LYS A 82 5.24 -25.94 23.29
CA LYS A 82 5.05 -26.65 22.02
C LYS A 82 4.31 -27.94 22.32
N LYS A 83 3.16 -28.16 21.66
CA LYS A 83 2.26 -29.30 21.96
C LYS A 83 1.96 -29.42 23.46
N ASP A 84 1.66 -28.29 24.10
CA ASP A 84 1.37 -28.15 25.54
C ASP A 84 2.51 -28.50 26.50
N GLN A 85 3.72 -28.75 25.99
CA GLN A 85 4.92 -28.92 26.80
C GLN A 85 5.72 -27.62 26.85
N GLU A 86 6.08 -27.16 28.04
CA GLU A 86 6.93 -26.00 28.21
C GLU A 86 8.34 -26.26 27.65
N ILE A 87 8.86 -25.30 26.90
CA ILE A 87 10.18 -25.37 26.26
C ILE A 87 11.03 -24.16 26.63
N SER A 88 12.35 -24.36 26.65
CA SER A 88 13.28 -23.28 26.98
C SER A 88 13.37 -22.25 25.84
N PHE A 89 13.33 -20.98 26.23
CA PHE A 89 13.52 -19.85 25.32
C PHE A 89 14.46 -18.81 25.93
N THR A 90 14.91 -17.87 25.10
CA THR A 90 15.60 -16.66 25.52
C THR A 90 14.89 -15.47 24.88
N GLN A 91 14.73 -14.37 25.61
CA GLN A 91 14.23 -13.12 25.04
C GLN A 91 15.34 -12.09 25.04
N ASP A 92 15.75 -11.65 23.85
CA ASP A 92 16.68 -10.53 23.67
C ASP A 92 15.90 -9.21 23.47
N ALA A 93 16.59 -8.13 23.12
CA ALA A 93 15.96 -6.82 22.96
C ALA A 93 14.82 -6.76 21.91
N GLN A 94 14.85 -7.62 20.90
CA GLN A 94 13.95 -7.60 19.75
C GLN A 94 13.28 -8.95 19.44
N HIS A 95 13.73 -10.04 20.05
CA HIS A 95 13.32 -11.38 19.66
C HIS A 95 13.04 -12.32 20.83
N ILE A 96 12.18 -13.30 20.54
CA ILE A 96 12.04 -14.55 21.28
C ILE A 96 12.80 -15.61 20.50
N ILE A 97 13.75 -16.29 21.17
CA ILE A 97 14.61 -17.31 20.58
C ILE A 97 14.32 -18.64 21.27
N ILE A 98 13.75 -19.58 20.52
CA ILE A 98 13.47 -20.94 20.97
C ILE A 98 14.65 -21.82 20.52
N ASN A 99 15.35 -22.42 21.48
CA ASN A 99 16.55 -23.24 21.22
C ASN A 99 16.17 -24.67 20.82
N GLU A 100 15.39 -24.81 19.75
CA GLU A 100 14.98 -26.08 19.17
C GLU A 100 15.23 -26.04 17.65
N SER A 101 15.76 -27.14 17.11
CA SER A 101 15.85 -27.30 15.66
C SER A 101 14.50 -27.64 15.06
N ALA A 102 14.24 -27.14 13.86
CA ALA A 102 13.03 -27.46 13.10
C ALA A 102 13.38 -27.78 11.65
N ASN A 103 12.72 -28.80 11.10
CA ASN A 103 12.93 -29.28 9.74
C ASN A 103 11.75 -28.92 8.83
N THR A 104 11.94 -29.08 7.52
CA THR A 104 10.97 -28.69 6.48
C THR A 104 9.70 -29.54 6.43
N THR A 105 9.68 -30.70 7.08
CA THR A 105 8.54 -31.62 7.11
C THR A 105 7.56 -31.31 8.24
N ASP A 106 7.97 -30.52 9.23
CA ASP A 106 7.26 -30.41 10.49
C ASP A 106 6.42 -29.14 10.52
N GLN A 107 5.11 -29.31 10.72
CA GLN A 107 4.26 -28.23 11.20
C GLN A 107 4.41 -28.14 12.71
N ASN A 108 4.76 -26.95 13.21
CA ASN A 108 4.97 -26.70 14.62
C ASN A 108 3.91 -25.71 15.12
N ILE A 109 3.46 -25.92 16.37
CA ILE A 109 2.53 -25.02 17.04
C ILE A 109 3.21 -24.56 18.32
N TYR A 110 3.45 -23.26 18.41
CA TYR A 110 4.03 -22.60 19.58
C TYR A 110 2.97 -21.76 20.26
N THR A 111 2.86 -21.87 21.58
CA THR A 111 2.02 -20.97 22.39
C THR A 111 2.93 -20.09 23.23
N ILE A 112 2.81 -18.78 23.07
CA ILE A 112 3.63 -17.78 23.75
C ILE A 112 2.72 -16.95 24.65
N THR A 113 2.95 -17.01 25.96
CA THR A 113 2.25 -16.18 26.94
C THR A 113 3.13 -15.00 27.32
N TYR A 114 2.56 -13.80 27.29
CA TYR A 114 3.31 -12.56 27.49
C TYR A 114 2.43 -11.44 28.05
N GLU A 115 3.06 -10.45 28.66
CA GLU A 115 2.37 -9.25 29.14
C GLU A 115 3.29 -8.03 29.10
N GLY A 116 2.73 -6.83 29.11
CA GLY A 116 3.52 -5.60 29.07
C GLY A 116 2.73 -4.40 28.58
N ILE A 117 3.41 -3.27 28.50
CA ILE A 117 2.87 -2.05 27.88
C ILE A 117 3.47 -1.97 26.48
N PRO A 118 2.69 -2.01 25.39
CA PRO A 118 3.21 -1.91 24.03
C PRO A 118 4.24 -0.79 23.88
N ALA A 119 5.39 -1.10 23.26
CA ALA A 119 6.41 -0.08 23.00
C ALA A 119 5.98 0.91 21.91
N ASP A 120 5.24 0.38 20.94
CA ASP A 120 4.68 1.04 19.77
C ASP A 120 3.63 0.09 19.15
N GLY A 121 3.08 0.41 17.98
CA GLY A 121 2.23 -0.49 17.20
C GLY A 121 0.80 -0.65 17.71
N LEU A 122 0.57 -0.67 19.02
CA LEU A 122 -0.76 -0.53 19.63
C LEU A 122 -0.85 0.80 20.37
N ILE A 123 -1.59 1.75 19.81
CA ILE A 123 -1.80 3.08 20.35
C ILE A 123 -2.85 2.99 21.45
N ILE A 124 -2.40 3.11 22.71
CA ILE A 124 -3.26 3.14 23.89
C ILE A 124 -3.29 4.57 24.43
N GLY A 125 -4.46 5.20 24.44
CA GLY A 125 -4.60 6.60 24.83
C GLY A 125 -6.04 7.03 24.93
N VAL A 126 -6.28 8.32 24.71
CA VAL A 126 -7.63 8.89 24.62
C VAL A 126 -7.91 9.47 23.24
N ASN A 127 -9.17 9.40 22.82
CA ASN A 127 -9.65 10.07 21.63
C ASN A 127 -9.88 11.58 21.86
N LYS A 128 -10.29 12.30 20.82
CA LYS A 128 -10.56 13.74 20.85
C LYS A 128 -11.70 14.14 21.80
N TYR A 129 -12.49 13.18 22.26
CA TYR A 129 -13.53 13.33 23.28
C TYR A 129 -13.09 12.86 24.67
N ASN A 130 -11.80 12.60 24.85
CA ASN A 130 -11.20 12.15 26.11
C ASN A 130 -11.68 10.75 26.57
N HIS A 131 -12.17 9.92 25.65
CA HIS A 131 -12.50 8.53 25.91
C HIS A 131 -11.30 7.63 25.65
N ARG A 132 -11.06 6.67 26.55
CA ARG A 132 -9.94 5.72 26.41
C ARG A 132 -10.15 4.82 25.19
N THR A 133 -9.10 4.58 24.41
CA THR A 133 -9.15 3.80 23.16
C THR A 133 -7.86 2.99 22.93
N PHE A 134 -7.96 1.98 22.06
CA PHE A 134 -6.86 1.11 21.64
C PHE A 134 -6.91 0.95 20.12
N PHE A 135 -5.85 1.32 19.41
CA PHE A 135 -5.80 1.18 17.94
C PHE A 135 -4.46 0.64 17.49
N SER A 136 -4.47 -0.50 16.79
CA SER A 136 -3.28 -1.01 16.13
C SER A 136 -2.91 -0.16 14.92
N ASP A 137 -1.60 0.02 14.71
CA ASP A 137 -0.98 0.79 13.66
C ASP A 137 0.40 0.16 13.38
N ASN A 138 0.37 -0.93 12.60
CA ASN A 138 1.48 -1.88 12.53
C ASN A 138 2.48 -1.61 11.39
N TRP A 139 2.20 -0.67 10.49
CA TRP A 139 3.12 -0.32 9.41
C TRP A 139 4.35 0.45 9.93
N PRO A 140 5.59 0.15 9.48
CA PRO A 140 5.93 -0.92 8.54
C PRO A 140 6.06 -2.26 9.28
N ASN A 141 6.81 -2.28 10.38
CA ASN A 141 7.10 -3.47 11.18
C ASN A 141 6.94 -3.14 12.67
N ARG A 142 5.77 -2.59 13.03
CA ARG A 142 5.45 -2.18 14.40
C ARG A 142 4.66 -3.24 15.16
N ALA A 143 4.17 -4.29 14.49
CA ALA A 143 3.47 -5.41 15.14
C ALA A 143 4.34 -6.07 16.23
N ARG A 144 5.64 -6.24 15.97
CA ARG A 144 6.62 -6.76 16.94
C ARG A 144 6.70 -6.02 18.27
N ASN A 145 6.11 -4.83 18.40
CA ASN A 145 6.13 -4.10 19.66
C ASN A 145 5.06 -4.58 20.66
N TRP A 146 4.14 -5.45 20.23
CA TRP A 146 3.05 -5.96 21.06
C TRP A 146 2.52 -7.34 20.65
N LEU A 147 2.91 -7.88 19.48
CA LEU A 147 2.57 -9.22 19.01
C LEU A 147 3.85 -10.03 18.74
N PRO A 148 3.99 -11.26 19.28
CA PRO A 148 5.02 -12.19 18.84
C PRO A 148 4.74 -12.64 17.40
N CYS A 149 5.60 -12.32 16.44
CA CYS A 149 5.34 -12.59 15.03
C CYS A 149 6.61 -12.69 14.17
N ASN A 150 6.46 -13.03 12.88
CA ASN A 150 7.47 -12.81 11.84
C ASN A 150 7.12 -11.50 11.13
N ASP A 151 7.72 -10.38 11.54
CA ASP A 151 7.21 -9.05 11.22
C ASP A 151 7.85 -8.48 9.95
N HIS A 152 7.54 -9.14 8.83
CA HIS A 152 8.01 -8.83 7.49
C HIS A 152 6.89 -9.04 6.45
N PRO A 153 6.73 -8.17 5.42
CA PRO A 153 5.58 -8.22 4.51
C PRO A 153 5.56 -9.46 3.62
N SER A 154 6.70 -10.14 3.48
CA SER A 154 6.82 -11.38 2.69
C SER A 154 6.28 -12.64 3.36
N ASP A 155 6.02 -12.59 4.67
CA ASP A 155 5.40 -13.68 5.43
C ASP A 155 3.93 -13.31 5.66
N LYS A 156 3.02 -14.06 5.04
CA LYS A 156 1.58 -13.82 5.16
C LYS A 156 0.91 -15.03 5.78
N ALA A 157 0.06 -14.77 6.77
CA ALA A 157 -0.64 -15.81 7.51
C ALA A 157 -2.13 -15.46 7.63
N SER A 158 -2.97 -16.47 7.86
CA SER A 158 -4.32 -16.25 8.37
C SER A 158 -4.25 -15.78 9.84
N VAL A 159 -5.27 -15.07 10.32
CA VAL A 159 -5.23 -14.49 11.67
C VAL A 159 -6.58 -14.54 12.37
N GLU A 160 -6.54 -14.83 13.66
CA GLU A 160 -7.65 -14.69 14.59
C GLU A 160 -7.28 -13.77 15.75
N PHE A 161 -8.20 -12.89 16.12
CA PHE A 161 -8.10 -12.06 17.33
C PHE A 161 -9.26 -12.38 18.26
N ILE A 162 -8.92 -12.84 19.47
CA ILE A 162 -9.86 -13.11 20.56
C ILE A 162 -9.58 -12.06 21.64
N VAL A 163 -10.41 -11.03 21.70
CA VAL A 163 -10.18 -9.87 22.56
C VAL A 163 -11.17 -9.90 23.73
N THR A 164 -10.66 -9.84 24.95
CA THR A 164 -11.45 -9.59 26.15
C THR A 164 -11.20 -8.16 26.62
N ALA A 165 -12.26 -7.36 26.72
CA ALA A 165 -12.20 -5.96 27.12
C ALA A 165 -13.41 -5.58 28.01
N PRO A 166 -13.39 -4.44 28.71
CA PRO A 166 -14.59 -3.85 29.32
C PRO A 166 -15.76 -3.78 28.33
N ASP A 167 -16.97 -4.12 28.81
CA ASP A 167 -18.15 -4.35 27.97
C ASP A 167 -18.70 -3.11 27.23
N HIS A 168 -18.27 -1.91 27.63
CA HIS A 168 -18.56 -0.65 26.94
C HIS A 168 -17.77 -0.47 25.63
N TYR A 169 -16.70 -1.23 25.42
CA TYR A 169 -15.97 -1.23 24.15
C TYR A 169 -16.70 -2.03 23.06
N GLN A 170 -16.61 -1.55 21.83
CA GLN A 170 -16.80 -2.37 20.64
C GLN A 170 -15.43 -2.65 20.02
N ILE A 171 -15.23 -3.92 19.63
CA ILE A 171 -13.99 -4.38 19.03
C ILE A 171 -14.17 -4.53 17.53
N ILE A 172 -13.24 -3.98 16.75
CA ILE A 172 -13.12 -4.19 15.31
C ILE A 172 -11.76 -4.81 15.01
N SER A 173 -11.73 -5.78 14.10
CA SER A 173 -10.50 -6.41 13.60
C SER A 173 -10.69 -6.86 12.16
N ASN A 174 -9.65 -7.47 11.57
CA ASN A 174 -9.71 -8.06 10.23
C ASN A 174 -10.75 -9.18 10.15
N GLY A 175 -11.28 -9.43 8.96
CA GLY A 175 -12.20 -10.53 8.70
C GLY A 175 -13.56 -10.40 9.39
N ILE A 176 -14.20 -11.52 9.71
CA ILE A 176 -15.56 -11.56 10.24
C ILE A 176 -15.58 -11.77 11.75
N GLN A 177 -16.56 -11.16 12.43
CA GLN A 177 -16.84 -11.44 13.84
C GLN A 177 -17.55 -12.79 13.93
N THR A 178 -16.93 -13.76 14.60
CA THR A 178 -17.45 -15.13 14.76
C THR A 178 -18.12 -15.36 16.11
N GLU A 179 -17.74 -14.59 17.12
CA GLU A 179 -18.31 -14.67 18.47
C GLU A 179 -18.34 -13.29 19.14
N GLU A 180 -19.38 -13.06 19.94
CA GLU A 180 -19.40 -12.05 20.98
C GLU A 180 -20.16 -12.58 22.20
N SER A 181 -19.50 -12.54 23.35
CA SER A 181 -20.00 -13.15 24.58
C SER A 181 -19.74 -12.24 25.78
N ASN A 182 -20.79 -11.93 26.55
CA ASN A 182 -20.64 -11.22 27.82
C ASN A 182 -20.02 -12.17 28.86
N LEU A 183 -19.04 -11.66 29.60
CA LEU A 183 -18.33 -12.37 30.66
C LEU A 183 -18.60 -11.72 32.03
N PRO A 184 -18.39 -12.45 33.15
CA PRO A 184 -18.49 -11.86 34.49
C PRO A 184 -17.56 -10.65 34.66
N GLY A 185 -17.97 -9.69 35.50
CA GLY A 185 -17.16 -8.52 35.85
C GLY A 185 -17.15 -7.39 34.82
N HIS A 186 -18.26 -7.19 34.09
CA HIS A 186 -18.38 -6.16 33.05
C HIS A 186 -17.35 -6.30 31.92
N LEU A 187 -17.06 -7.54 31.54
CA LEU A 187 -16.16 -7.87 30.46
C LEU A 187 -16.95 -8.45 29.29
N LYS A 188 -16.40 -8.31 28.09
CA LYS A 188 -16.92 -8.89 26.86
C LYS A 188 -15.78 -9.52 26.09
N LEU A 189 -16.01 -10.74 25.59
CA LEU A 189 -15.15 -11.42 24.65
C LEU A 189 -15.67 -11.16 23.23
N THR A 190 -14.78 -10.82 22.31
CA THR A 190 -15.08 -10.68 20.89
C THR A 190 -14.05 -11.46 20.09
N HIS A 191 -14.51 -12.30 19.16
CA HIS A 191 -13.66 -13.13 18.30
C HIS A 191 -13.83 -12.72 16.84
N TYR A 192 -12.71 -12.38 16.21
CA TYR A 192 -12.60 -12.13 14.78
C TYR A 192 -11.71 -13.17 14.11
N LYS A 193 -12.07 -13.52 12.87
CA LYS A 193 -11.33 -14.46 12.03
C LYS A 193 -11.18 -13.94 10.60
N GLU A 194 -9.95 -13.93 10.11
CA GLU A 194 -9.59 -13.70 8.71
C GLU A 194 -8.87 -14.93 8.14
N ASP A 195 -9.46 -15.50 7.09
CA ASP A 195 -8.93 -16.69 6.41
C ASP A 195 -7.96 -16.29 5.28
N MET A 196 -8.10 -15.07 4.74
CA MET A 196 -7.18 -14.54 3.75
C MET A 196 -5.81 -14.31 4.38
N LEU A 197 -4.74 -14.69 3.66
CA LEU A 197 -3.38 -14.51 4.15
C LEU A 197 -3.03 -13.02 4.14
N LEU A 198 -2.65 -12.50 5.31
CA LEU A 198 -2.27 -11.10 5.52
C LEU A 198 -0.82 -11.00 5.97
N PRO A 199 -0.05 -9.98 5.55
CA PRO A 199 1.18 -9.61 6.23
C PRO A 199 0.87 -8.98 7.60
N THR A 200 1.78 -9.10 8.56
CA THR A 200 1.61 -8.56 9.94
C THR A 200 1.33 -7.06 9.98
N LYS A 201 1.85 -6.30 9.01
CA LYS A 201 1.69 -4.83 8.91
C LYS A 201 0.22 -4.37 8.86
N VAL A 202 -0.71 -5.23 8.44
CA VAL A 202 -2.15 -4.93 8.33
C VAL A 202 -3.05 -5.81 9.20
N MET A 203 -2.47 -6.61 10.11
CA MET A 203 -3.22 -7.33 11.14
C MET A 203 -3.50 -6.39 12.31
N VAL A 204 -4.77 -6.12 12.64
CA VAL A 204 -5.13 -5.05 13.57
C VAL A 204 -6.28 -5.39 14.49
N ILE A 205 -6.30 -4.72 15.65
CA ILE A 205 -7.48 -4.52 16.47
C ILE A 205 -7.75 -3.02 16.67
N GLY A 206 -9.01 -2.65 16.80
CA GLY A 206 -9.47 -1.36 17.27
C GLY A 206 -10.50 -1.56 18.39
N ALA A 207 -10.37 -0.82 19.47
CA ALA A 207 -11.30 -0.82 20.60
C ALA A 207 -11.60 0.62 21.03
N ALA A 208 -12.87 1.01 20.90
CA ALA A 208 -13.40 2.28 21.39
C ALA A 208 -14.89 2.11 21.71
N ASP A 209 -15.47 3.07 22.41
CA ASP A 209 -16.92 3.26 22.39
C ASP A 209 -17.27 3.81 21.00
N PHE A 210 -17.91 2.98 20.17
CA PHE A 210 -18.21 3.24 18.77
C PHE A 210 -19.71 3.26 18.53
N ALA A 211 -20.16 4.25 17.78
CA ALA A 211 -21.38 4.12 17.00
C ALA A 211 -21.05 3.38 15.69
N VAL A 212 -21.81 2.32 15.38
CA VAL A 212 -21.63 1.49 14.18
C VAL A 212 -22.83 1.60 13.28
N ASN A 213 -22.60 1.79 11.98
CA ASN A 213 -23.66 1.81 10.96
C ASN A 213 -23.34 0.92 9.77
N TYR A 214 -24.35 0.17 9.33
CA TYR A 214 -24.32 -0.55 8.06
C TYR A 214 -24.70 0.41 6.92
N ALA A 215 -23.72 0.80 6.11
CA ALA A 215 -23.92 1.75 5.00
C ALA A 215 -24.60 1.09 3.77
N GLY A 216 -24.54 -0.23 3.69
CA GLY A 216 -25.10 -1.07 2.62
C GLY A 216 -24.16 -2.20 2.24
N SER A 217 -24.49 -2.92 1.17
CA SER A 217 -23.61 -3.94 0.59
C SER A 217 -23.31 -3.63 -0.87
N VAL A 218 -22.14 -4.08 -1.33
CA VAL A 218 -21.70 -4.08 -2.74
C VAL A 218 -21.33 -5.53 -3.06
N ASP A 219 -21.96 -6.15 -4.06
CA ASP A 219 -21.71 -7.55 -4.44
C ASP A 219 -21.64 -8.54 -3.25
N CYS A 220 -22.60 -8.42 -2.33
CA CYS A 220 -22.73 -9.17 -1.07
C CYS A 220 -21.67 -8.87 0.00
N ILE A 221 -20.79 -7.89 -0.22
CA ILE A 221 -19.83 -7.40 0.77
C ILE A 221 -20.46 -6.28 1.59
N PRO A 222 -20.65 -6.48 2.91
CA PRO A 222 -21.19 -5.44 3.76
C PRO A 222 -20.14 -4.33 4.02
N VAL A 223 -20.59 -3.09 3.89
CA VAL A 223 -19.79 -1.88 4.12
C VAL A 223 -20.27 -1.21 5.41
N TYR A 224 -19.35 -0.97 6.33
CA TYR A 224 -19.64 -0.39 7.65
C TYR A 224 -18.90 0.92 7.89
N SER A 225 -19.52 1.78 8.70
CA SER A 225 -18.92 2.96 9.29
C SER A 225 -18.82 2.76 10.80
N TRP A 226 -17.63 2.91 11.36
CA TRP A 226 -17.35 2.83 12.80
C TRP A 226 -16.79 4.18 13.23
N VAL A 227 -17.53 4.92 14.05
CA VAL A 227 -17.20 6.31 14.41
C VAL A 227 -17.46 6.55 15.89
N TYR A 228 -16.82 7.56 16.47
CA TYR A 228 -17.12 7.92 17.85
C TYR A 228 -18.58 8.41 17.96
N PRO A 229 -19.30 8.11 19.06
CA PRO A 229 -20.71 8.46 19.22
C PRO A 229 -21.03 9.92 18.95
N GLU A 230 -20.12 10.84 19.30
CA GLU A 230 -20.26 12.28 19.11
C GLU A 230 -20.17 12.71 17.64
N ASP A 231 -19.51 11.91 16.80
CA ASP A 231 -19.38 12.15 15.36
C ASP A 231 -20.42 11.39 14.53
N LYS A 232 -21.30 10.61 15.18
CA LYS A 232 -22.22 9.65 14.54
C LYS A 232 -22.85 10.15 13.24
N ASP A 233 -23.56 11.27 13.29
CA ASP A 233 -24.34 11.76 12.14
C ASP A 233 -23.43 12.16 10.97
N THR A 234 -22.36 12.90 11.25
CA THR A 234 -21.38 13.33 10.24
C THR A 234 -20.59 12.14 9.70
N GLY A 235 -20.08 11.29 10.58
CA GLY A 235 -19.22 10.17 10.24
C GLY A 235 -19.95 9.06 9.46
N PHE A 236 -21.21 8.77 9.79
CA PHE A 236 -22.01 7.82 9.02
C PHE A 236 -22.25 8.30 7.60
N LEU A 237 -22.56 9.58 7.41
CA LEU A 237 -22.71 10.18 6.07
C LEU A 237 -21.39 10.19 5.30
N ALA A 238 -20.30 10.59 5.97
CA ALA A 238 -18.98 10.73 5.35
C ALA A 238 -18.42 9.39 4.84
N TYR A 239 -18.41 8.36 5.68
CA TYR A 239 -17.87 7.05 5.31
C TYR A 239 -18.81 6.21 4.43
N ALA A 240 -20.11 6.53 4.35
CA ALA A 240 -21.01 5.86 3.42
C ALA A 240 -20.60 6.02 1.96
N ALA A 241 -19.76 7.01 1.63
CA ALA A 241 -19.17 7.17 0.31
C ALA A 241 -18.37 5.93 -0.16
N ALA A 242 -17.82 5.13 0.77
CA ALA A 242 -17.11 3.88 0.44
C ALA A 242 -17.98 2.91 -0.38
N LYS A 243 -19.30 2.89 -0.15
CA LYS A 243 -20.24 2.05 -0.93
C LYS A 243 -20.31 2.43 -2.41
N ASN A 244 -20.03 3.69 -2.74
CA ASN A 244 -20.03 4.16 -4.12
C ASN A 244 -18.64 4.05 -4.77
N ILE A 245 -17.58 4.02 -3.96
CA ILE A 245 -16.20 3.86 -4.40
C ILE A 245 -15.89 2.39 -4.72
N LEU A 246 -16.30 1.47 -3.84
CA LEU A 246 -15.99 0.05 -3.94
C LEU A 246 -16.35 -0.60 -5.30
N PRO A 247 -17.54 -0.35 -5.89
CA PRO A 247 -17.90 -0.90 -7.21
C PRO A 247 -16.96 -0.48 -8.34
N TRP A 248 -16.34 0.70 -8.24
CA TRP A 248 -15.39 1.16 -9.26
C TRP A 248 -14.15 0.27 -9.29
N PHE A 249 -13.65 -0.15 -8.13
CA PHE A 249 -12.52 -1.06 -8.04
C PHE A 249 -12.88 -2.47 -8.49
N GLU A 250 -14.07 -2.97 -8.12
CA GLU A 250 -14.52 -4.30 -8.56
C GLU A 250 -14.67 -4.39 -10.08
N LYS A 251 -15.17 -3.32 -10.72
CA LYS A 251 -15.26 -3.19 -12.18
C LYS A 251 -13.89 -3.20 -12.86
N HIS A 252 -12.90 -2.53 -12.30
CA HIS A 252 -11.62 -2.29 -12.98
C HIS A 252 -10.56 -3.35 -12.70
N ILE A 253 -10.51 -3.88 -11.47
CA ILE A 253 -9.47 -4.79 -10.99
C ILE A 253 -10.03 -6.20 -10.85
N ALA A 254 -10.82 -6.45 -9.81
CA ALA A 254 -11.36 -7.77 -9.46
C ALA A 254 -12.37 -7.62 -8.31
N PRO A 255 -13.23 -8.64 -8.07
CA PRO A 255 -14.08 -8.67 -6.88
C PRO A 255 -13.31 -8.38 -5.59
N TYR A 256 -13.97 -7.75 -4.62
CA TYR A 256 -13.36 -7.42 -3.34
C TYR A 256 -12.86 -8.69 -2.61
N PRO A 257 -11.61 -8.72 -2.13
CA PRO A 257 -11.00 -9.97 -1.64
C PRO A 257 -11.43 -10.41 -0.24
N TYR A 258 -12.10 -9.56 0.54
CA TYR A 258 -12.45 -9.83 1.93
C TYR A 258 -13.97 -9.95 2.14
N LYS A 259 -14.39 -10.44 3.30
CA LYS A 259 -15.80 -10.68 3.62
C LYS A 259 -16.55 -9.45 4.16
N LYS A 260 -15.86 -8.34 4.43
CA LYS A 260 -16.44 -7.04 4.84
C LYS A 260 -15.49 -5.90 4.51
N LEU A 261 -16.02 -4.68 4.41
CA LEU A 261 -15.23 -3.45 4.42
C LEU A 261 -15.70 -2.53 5.56
N ALA A 262 -14.91 -2.41 6.62
CA ALA A 262 -15.16 -1.45 7.70
C ALA A 262 -14.30 -0.20 7.52
N ASN A 263 -14.93 0.97 7.60
CA ASN A 263 -14.28 2.28 7.60
C ASN A 263 -14.33 2.83 9.02
N VAL A 264 -13.18 3.01 9.66
CA VAL A 264 -13.08 3.20 11.11
C VAL A 264 -12.40 4.52 11.42
N GLN A 265 -13.07 5.39 12.16
CA GLN A 265 -12.45 6.57 12.76
C GLN A 265 -11.52 6.13 13.90
N SER A 266 -10.28 6.58 13.89
CA SER A 266 -9.24 5.98 14.74
C SER A 266 -8.20 6.99 15.25
N LYS A 267 -7.20 6.45 15.95
CA LYS A 267 -6.00 7.16 16.42
C LYS A 267 -4.76 6.92 15.56
N THR A 268 -4.89 6.40 14.33
CA THR A 268 -3.70 6.21 13.47
C THR A 268 -2.84 7.47 13.41
N VAL A 269 -1.52 7.29 13.39
CA VAL A 269 -0.55 8.39 13.29
C VAL A 269 -0.38 8.89 11.85
N PHE A 270 -1.03 8.23 10.90
CA PHE A 270 -1.03 8.56 9.47
C PHE A 270 -2.33 9.29 9.06
N GLY A 271 -2.50 9.58 7.77
CA GLY A 271 -3.78 10.05 7.23
C GLY A 271 -4.82 8.93 7.22
N GLY A 272 -4.47 7.81 6.61
CA GLY A 272 -5.19 6.54 6.72
C GLY A 272 -4.17 5.42 6.91
N MET A 273 -4.67 4.29 7.37
CA MET A 273 -3.95 3.04 7.48
C MET A 273 -4.83 1.95 6.88
N GLU A 274 -4.36 1.35 5.81
CA GLU A 274 -5.11 0.53 4.88
C GLU A 274 -5.61 -0.82 5.41
N ASN A 275 -5.57 -1.05 6.72
CA ASN A 275 -5.68 -2.39 7.30
C ASN A 275 -6.77 -3.26 6.65
N ALA A 276 -6.38 -4.44 6.16
CA ALA A 276 -7.22 -5.33 5.39
C ALA A 276 -8.62 -5.54 6.03
N SER A 277 -9.68 -5.26 5.28
CA SER A 277 -11.10 -5.32 5.68
C SER A 277 -11.56 -4.34 6.79
N ALA A 278 -10.65 -3.58 7.40
CA ALA A 278 -10.92 -2.70 8.54
C ALA A 278 -10.02 -1.45 8.51
N ILE A 279 -10.25 -0.58 7.52
CA ILE A 279 -9.42 0.60 7.27
C ILE A 279 -9.57 1.62 8.41
N PHE A 280 -8.43 2.08 8.94
CA PHE A 280 -8.37 3.03 10.05
C PHE A 280 -7.99 4.42 9.53
N TYR A 281 -8.85 5.41 9.75
CA TYR A 281 -8.63 6.80 9.33
C TYR A 281 -8.29 7.67 10.53
N PHE A 282 -7.52 8.74 10.30
CA PHE A 282 -7.15 9.67 11.36
C PHE A 282 -8.37 10.29 12.05
N GLU A 283 -8.16 10.77 13.26
CA GLU A 283 -9.20 11.14 14.22
C GLU A 283 -10.21 12.19 13.73
N ASN A 284 -9.80 13.11 12.85
CA ASN A 284 -10.65 14.19 12.32
C ASN A 284 -11.13 13.94 10.87
N SER A 285 -10.90 12.74 10.34
CA SER A 285 -11.22 12.36 8.95
C SER A 285 -12.69 12.54 8.57
N VAL A 286 -13.62 12.32 9.50
CA VAL A 286 -15.07 12.42 9.25
C VAL A 286 -15.52 13.81 8.80
N THR A 287 -14.74 14.85 9.07
CA THR A 287 -14.99 16.25 8.63
C THR A 287 -14.02 16.73 7.56
N ASP A 288 -13.08 15.89 7.13
CA ASP A 288 -12.01 16.30 6.22
C ASP A 288 -12.52 16.46 4.77
N LYS A 289 -12.16 17.57 4.13
CA LYS A 289 -12.57 17.87 2.76
C LYS A 289 -11.90 16.96 1.72
N GLY A 290 -10.75 16.38 2.06
CA GLY A 290 -10.01 15.41 1.25
C GLY A 290 -10.43 13.96 1.49
N LEU A 291 -11.41 13.70 2.36
CA LEU A 291 -11.81 12.35 2.75
C LEU A 291 -12.14 11.45 1.57
N GLU A 292 -12.83 11.93 0.53
CA GLU A 292 -13.13 11.07 -0.63
C GLU A 292 -11.86 10.52 -1.29
N GLY A 293 -10.87 11.39 -1.54
CA GLY A 293 -9.60 10.96 -2.10
C GLY A 293 -8.86 9.99 -1.18
N LEU A 294 -8.95 10.21 0.14
CA LEU A 294 -8.40 9.30 1.15
C LEU A 294 -9.12 7.93 1.14
N LEU A 295 -10.46 7.90 1.11
CA LEU A 295 -11.24 6.66 1.00
C LEU A 295 -10.82 5.88 -0.24
N VAL A 296 -10.67 6.54 -1.39
CA VAL A 296 -10.26 5.89 -2.64
C VAL A 296 -8.83 5.34 -2.53
N HIS A 297 -7.91 6.10 -1.93
CA HIS A 297 -6.53 5.66 -1.68
C HIS A 297 -6.52 4.40 -0.81
N GLU A 298 -7.14 4.45 0.36
CA GLU A 298 -7.13 3.32 1.29
C GLU A 298 -7.92 2.10 0.79
N ILE A 299 -9.02 2.29 0.05
CA ILE A 299 -9.76 1.18 -0.56
C ILE A 299 -8.93 0.52 -1.67
N THR A 300 -8.06 1.26 -2.37
CA THR A 300 -7.17 0.66 -3.37
C THR A 300 -6.26 -0.41 -2.74
N HIS A 301 -5.80 -0.14 -1.52
CA HIS A 301 -4.83 -1.01 -0.85
C HIS A 301 -5.35 -2.42 -0.55
N GLN A 302 -6.68 -2.57 -0.50
CA GLN A 302 -7.35 -3.86 -0.33
C GLN A 302 -6.98 -4.85 -1.45
N TRP A 303 -6.63 -4.35 -2.64
CA TRP A 303 -6.03 -5.16 -3.72
C TRP A 303 -4.51 -5.09 -3.73
N PHE A 304 -3.93 -3.88 -3.60
CA PHE A 304 -2.49 -3.62 -3.76
C PHE A 304 -1.83 -3.13 -2.46
N GLY A 305 -1.00 -3.95 -1.85
CA GLY A 305 -0.42 -3.70 -0.52
C GLY A 305 -0.87 -4.76 0.49
N ASP A 306 -2.18 -5.07 0.49
CA ASP A 306 -2.75 -6.05 1.42
C ASP A 306 -2.88 -7.44 0.82
N ASN A 307 -3.63 -7.57 -0.28
CA ASN A 307 -3.91 -8.87 -0.86
C ASN A 307 -2.78 -9.31 -1.80
N ALA A 308 -2.39 -8.47 -2.76
CA ALA A 308 -1.12 -8.56 -3.47
C ALA A 308 -0.10 -7.64 -2.79
N THR A 309 0.77 -8.20 -1.95
CA THR A 309 1.70 -7.44 -1.09
C THR A 309 3.08 -7.34 -1.71
N GLU A 310 3.85 -6.32 -1.36
CA GLU A 310 5.27 -6.25 -1.71
C GLU A 310 6.09 -7.42 -1.13
N LYS A 311 7.08 -7.92 -1.87
CA LYS A 311 8.04 -8.94 -1.39
C LYS A 311 9.03 -8.41 -0.37
N ASP A 312 9.25 -7.10 -0.37
CA ASP A 312 10.23 -6.41 0.47
C ASP A 312 9.86 -4.92 0.51
N TRP A 313 10.27 -4.24 1.58
CA TRP A 313 10.00 -2.81 1.79
C TRP A 313 10.52 -1.91 0.66
N SER A 314 11.63 -2.28 0.00
CA SER A 314 12.14 -1.53 -1.15
C SER A 314 11.16 -1.50 -2.34
N HIS A 315 10.12 -2.32 -2.34
CA HIS A 315 9.06 -2.33 -3.34
C HIS A 315 7.76 -1.65 -2.88
N LEU A 316 7.78 -0.86 -1.79
CA LEU A 316 6.61 -0.15 -1.24
C LEU A 316 5.81 0.66 -2.27
N TRP A 317 6.46 1.19 -3.31
CA TRP A 317 5.78 1.91 -4.39
C TRP A 317 4.71 1.08 -5.11
N LEU A 318 4.77 -0.26 -5.06
CA LEU A 318 3.72 -1.14 -5.59
C LEU A 318 2.42 -1.04 -4.78
N SER A 319 2.50 -0.62 -3.53
CA SER A 319 1.36 -0.29 -2.69
C SER A 319 0.98 1.17 -2.92
N GLU A 320 1.87 2.10 -2.56
CA GLU A 320 1.56 3.54 -2.52
C GLU A 320 1.37 4.18 -3.88
N GLY A 321 2.13 3.75 -4.88
CA GLY A 321 2.03 4.27 -6.24
C GLY A 321 0.73 3.82 -6.91
N PHE A 322 0.29 2.59 -6.64
CA PHE A 322 -1.01 2.09 -7.09
C PHE A 322 -2.15 2.85 -6.43
N ALA A 323 -2.16 2.98 -5.10
CA ALA A 323 -3.19 3.74 -4.37
C ALA A 323 -3.25 5.20 -4.82
N THR A 324 -2.09 5.83 -5.01
CA THR A 324 -1.99 7.18 -5.57
C THR A 324 -2.60 7.23 -6.97
N TYR A 325 -2.21 6.35 -7.89
CA TYR A 325 -2.66 6.44 -9.28
C TYR A 325 -4.12 6.05 -9.48
N MET A 326 -4.61 5.02 -8.78
CA MET A 326 -6.02 4.64 -8.82
C MET A 326 -6.92 5.76 -8.30
N THR A 327 -6.46 6.51 -7.29
CA THR A 327 -7.14 7.73 -6.84
C THR A 327 -7.25 8.76 -7.96
N HIS A 328 -6.21 8.93 -8.77
CA HIS A 328 -6.26 9.82 -9.92
C HIS A 328 -7.26 9.32 -10.97
N LEU A 329 -7.22 8.03 -11.32
CA LEU A 329 -8.12 7.43 -12.33
C LEU A 329 -9.59 7.46 -11.90
N TYR A 330 -9.88 7.24 -10.61
CA TYR A 330 -11.24 7.40 -10.08
C TYR A 330 -11.70 8.86 -10.22
N HIS A 331 -10.84 9.83 -9.90
CA HIS A 331 -11.13 11.25 -10.09
C HIS A 331 -11.29 11.63 -11.57
N GLU A 332 -10.55 11.00 -12.48
CA GLU A 332 -10.70 11.16 -13.94
C GLU A 332 -12.11 10.75 -14.38
N GLU A 333 -12.58 9.56 -13.97
CA GLU A 333 -13.92 9.05 -14.33
C GLU A 333 -15.03 9.90 -13.70
N LYS A 334 -14.84 10.37 -12.47
CA LYS A 334 -15.87 11.11 -11.73
C LYS A 334 -15.93 12.60 -12.05
N TYR A 335 -14.78 13.27 -12.19
CA TYR A 335 -14.67 14.73 -12.27
C TYR A 335 -14.03 15.22 -13.58
N GLY A 336 -13.61 14.31 -14.46
CA GLY A 336 -13.08 14.63 -15.78
C GLY A 336 -11.57 14.86 -15.83
N GLU A 337 -11.07 14.99 -17.05
CA GLU A 337 -9.65 15.05 -17.40
C GLU A 337 -8.91 16.23 -16.75
N ASP A 338 -9.55 17.39 -16.59
CA ASP A 338 -8.93 18.54 -15.92
C ASP A 338 -8.60 18.24 -14.45
N SER A 339 -9.47 17.51 -13.75
CA SER A 339 -9.22 17.08 -12.37
C SER A 339 -8.01 16.15 -12.30
N PHE A 340 -7.94 15.20 -13.21
CA PHE A 340 -6.82 14.25 -13.35
C PHE A 340 -5.50 14.98 -13.64
N ASN A 341 -5.49 15.84 -14.65
CA ASN A 341 -4.32 16.61 -15.07
C ASN A 341 -3.80 17.55 -13.98
N ASN A 342 -4.69 18.21 -13.23
CA ASN A 342 -4.30 19.07 -12.12
C ASN A 342 -3.64 18.28 -10.98
N ARG A 343 -4.15 17.08 -10.68
CA ARG A 343 -3.54 16.18 -9.67
C ARG A 343 -2.15 15.71 -10.11
N LEU A 344 -2.00 15.26 -11.36
CA LEU A 344 -0.69 14.85 -11.90
C LEU A 344 0.33 15.98 -11.87
N LYS A 345 -0.06 17.20 -12.27
CA LYS A 345 0.82 18.39 -12.18
C LYS A 345 1.24 18.67 -10.75
N ALA A 346 0.31 18.63 -9.79
CA ALA A 346 0.64 18.82 -8.38
C ALA A 346 1.62 17.74 -7.86
N ASP A 347 1.45 16.50 -8.30
CA ASP A 347 2.33 15.40 -7.94
C ASP A 347 3.71 15.51 -8.60
N ARG A 348 3.80 16.02 -9.83
CA ARG A 348 5.07 16.35 -10.50
C ARG A 348 5.90 17.32 -9.66
N GLU A 349 5.28 18.40 -9.18
CA GLU A 349 5.97 19.39 -8.34
C GLU A 349 6.50 18.79 -7.04
N LYS A 350 5.74 17.88 -6.40
CA LYS A 350 6.19 17.19 -5.18
C LYS A 350 7.40 16.30 -5.44
N VAL A 351 7.41 15.58 -6.57
CA VAL A 351 8.57 14.74 -6.96
C VAL A 351 9.81 15.59 -7.20
N ILE A 352 9.67 16.71 -7.93
CA ILE A 352 10.78 17.65 -8.19
C ILE A 352 11.30 18.29 -6.89
N ALA A 353 10.40 18.65 -5.96
CA ALA A 353 10.80 19.19 -4.67
C ALA A 353 11.55 18.15 -3.84
N PHE A 354 11.09 16.90 -3.82
CA PHE A 354 11.72 15.80 -3.10
C PHE A 354 13.09 15.44 -3.66
N SER A 355 13.25 15.39 -4.99
CA SER A 355 14.55 15.03 -5.61
C SER A 355 15.68 16.00 -5.25
N LYS A 356 15.34 17.26 -4.91
CA LYS A 356 16.30 18.27 -4.42
C LYS A 356 16.77 18.02 -3.00
N THR A 357 15.96 17.37 -2.16
CA THR A 357 16.30 17.07 -0.75
C THR A 357 16.87 15.66 -0.59
N ARG A 358 16.34 14.69 -1.34
CA ARG A 358 16.77 13.29 -1.35
C ARG A 358 16.67 12.70 -2.76
N ASN A 359 17.83 12.43 -3.35
CA ASN A 359 17.93 11.89 -4.70
C ASN A 359 18.19 10.36 -4.68
N THR A 360 17.17 9.58 -4.30
CA THR A 360 17.20 8.11 -4.29
C THR A 360 16.36 7.53 -5.43
N PRO A 361 16.57 6.26 -5.83
CA PRO A 361 15.65 5.57 -6.73
C PRO A 361 14.29 5.33 -6.06
N VAL A 362 13.29 4.92 -6.84
CA VAL A 362 11.97 4.53 -6.29
C VAL A 362 12.08 3.21 -5.54
N SER A 363 12.79 2.24 -6.11
CA SER A 363 13.15 1.01 -5.40
C SER A 363 14.36 1.27 -4.50
N ASP A 364 14.12 1.82 -3.32
CA ASP A 364 15.18 2.27 -2.40
C ASP A 364 15.57 1.18 -1.37
N THR A 365 16.70 0.52 -1.59
CA THR A 365 17.27 -0.46 -0.65
C THR A 365 18.10 0.17 0.46
N SER A 366 18.37 1.49 0.42
CA SER A 366 19.20 2.19 1.41
C SER A 366 18.45 2.55 2.69
N ALA A 367 17.12 2.44 2.69
CA ALA A 367 16.25 2.78 3.82
C ALA A 367 16.14 1.66 4.89
N SER A 368 16.97 0.61 4.83
CA SER A 368 16.87 -0.57 5.71
C SER A 368 16.89 -0.26 7.22
N ASN A 369 17.55 0.84 7.61
CA ASN A 369 17.68 1.25 9.01
C ASN A 369 16.55 2.17 9.51
N ASN A 370 15.71 2.68 8.60
CA ASN A 370 14.56 3.50 8.94
C ASN A 370 13.53 3.42 7.81
N LEU A 371 12.65 2.42 7.91
CA LEU A 371 11.63 2.12 6.89
C LEU A 371 10.62 3.27 6.71
N MET A 372 10.39 4.12 7.72
CA MET A 372 9.54 5.31 7.59
C MET A 372 10.03 6.27 6.50
N GLN A 373 11.33 6.23 6.19
CA GLN A 373 11.88 7.03 5.10
C GLN A 373 11.34 6.65 3.73
N LEU A 374 10.78 5.45 3.56
CA LEU A 374 10.15 5.01 2.32
C LEU A 374 8.79 5.70 2.08
N LEU A 375 8.15 6.27 3.11
CA LEU A 375 6.95 7.08 2.96
C LEU A 375 7.32 8.48 2.43
N ASN A 376 7.53 8.57 1.13
CA ASN A 376 8.02 9.78 0.48
C ASN A 376 7.50 9.93 -0.95
N ALA A 377 7.82 11.06 -1.60
CA ALA A 377 7.28 11.37 -2.93
C ALA A 377 7.71 10.40 -4.04
N ASN A 378 8.78 9.62 -3.87
CA ASN A 378 9.09 8.55 -4.81
C ASN A 378 8.08 7.40 -4.73
N SER A 379 7.74 6.93 -3.52
CA SER A 379 6.83 5.80 -3.35
C SER A 379 5.39 6.14 -3.77
N TYR A 380 4.94 7.34 -3.45
CA TYR A 380 3.59 7.82 -3.75
C TYR A 380 3.49 8.45 -5.15
N GLN A 381 3.97 9.68 -5.28
CA GLN A 381 3.71 10.51 -6.45
C GLN A 381 4.49 10.06 -7.69
N LYS A 382 5.79 9.75 -7.54
CA LYS A 382 6.57 9.21 -8.65
C LYS A 382 6.08 7.82 -9.03
N GLY A 383 5.75 6.96 -8.05
CA GLY A 383 5.09 5.67 -8.30
C GLY A 383 3.83 5.81 -9.15
N GLY A 384 2.95 6.76 -8.81
CA GLY A 384 1.75 7.04 -9.59
C GLY A 384 2.04 7.58 -10.99
N TRP A 385 3.02 8.48 -11.12
CA TRP A 385 3.51 8.95 -12.43
C TRP A 385 4.05 7.82 -13.30
N ILE A 386 4.75 6.85 -12.73
CA ILE A 386 5.30 5.71 -13.46
C ILE A 386 4.18 4.83 -14.00
N LEU A 387 3.14 4.57 -13.22
CA LEU A 387 1.94 3.87 -13.71
C LEU A 387 1.23 4.65 -14.81
N HIS A 388 1.15 5.98 -14.69
CA HIS A 388 0.60 6.83 -15.72
C HIS A 388 1.39 6.74 -17.04
N MET A 389 2.71 6.94 -16.98
CA MET A 389 3.59 6.83 -18.15
C MET A 389 3.56 5.44 -18.75
N LEU A 390 3.48 4.39 -17.91
CA LEU A 390 3.32 3.01 -18.36
C LEU A 390 1.99 2.82 -19.10
N ARG A 391 0.87 3.35 -18.58
CA ARG A 391 -0.44 3.37 -19.25
C ARG A 391 -0.38 4.08 -20.60
N ARG A 392 0.42 5.14 -20.75
CA ARG A 392 0.64 5.84 -22.05
C ARG A 392 1.51 5.01 -22.99
N LYS A 393 2.54 4.35 -22.48
CA LYS A 393 3.45 3.52 -23.27
C LYS A 393 2.76 2.27 -23.84
N VAL A 394 2.02 1.53 -23.02
CA VAL A 394 1.36 0.28 -23.46
C VAL A 394 -0.06 0.50 -24.03
N GLY A 395 -0.67 1.65 -23.75
CA GLY A 395 -2.06 1.95 -24.13
C GLY A 395 -3.10 1.45 -23.13
N ASP A 396 -4.28 2.08 -23.11
CA ASP A 396 -5.32 1.89 -22.08
C ASP A 396 -5.79 0.45 -21.90
N SER A 397 -6.11 -0.21 -23.02
CA SER A 397 -6.66 -1.56 -22.97
C SER A 397 -5.65 -2.56 -22.40
N LEU A 398 -4.40 -2.49 -22.87
CA LEU A 398 -3.33 -3.37 -22.41
C LEU A 398 -2.92 -3.06 -20.98
N PHE A 399 -2.96 -1.78 -20.57
CA PHE A 399 -2.72 -1.40 -19.17
C PHE A 399 -3.72 -2.08 -18.25
N TRP A 400 -5.03 -1.90 -18.48
CA TRP A 400 -6.05 -2.52 -17.62
C TRP A 400 -6.03 -4.05 -17.67
N GLN A 401 -5.73 -4.65 -18.82
CA GLN A 401 -5.50 -6.10 -18.91
C GLN A 401 -4.30 -6.54 -18.04
N SER A 402 -3.21 -5.77 -18.06
CA SER A 402 -2.00 -6.04 -17.25
C SER A 402 -2.25 -5.87 -15.75
N ILE A 403 -3.01 -4.84 -15.34
CA ILE A 403 -3.41 -4.64 -13.93
C ILE A 403 -4.21 -5.85 -13.41
N ARG A 404 -5.21 -6.31 -14.18
CA ARG A 404 -6.01 -7.48 -13.82
C ARG A 404 -5.18 -8.76 -13.79
N ALA A 405 -4.32 -8.97 -14.77
CA ALA A 405 -3.41 -10.11 -14.81
C ALA A 405 -2.45 -10.08 -13.62
N TYR A 406 -1.88 -8.93 -13.28
CA TYR A 406 -0.97 -8.77 -12.15
C TYR A 406 -1.66 -9.11 -10.84
N TYR A 407 -2.85 -8.55 -10.61
CA TYR A 407 -3.63 -8.89 -9.42
C TYR A 407 -4.00 -10.38 -9.39
N ASP A 408 -4.48 -10.96 -10.49
CA ASP A 408 -4.88 -12.38 -10.52
C ASP A 408 -3.72 -13.35 -10.22
N ILE A 409 -2.51 -13.03 -10.68
CA ILE A 409 -1.30 -13.83 -10.44
C ILE A 409 -0.84 -13.75 -8.98
N TYR A 410 -0.93 -12.56 -8.37
CA TYR A 410 -0.33 -12.28 -7.06
C TYR A 410 -1.33 -12.10 -5.91
N LYS A 411 -2.64 -12.24 -6.15
CA LYS A 411 -3.67 -12.23 -5.10
C LYS A 411 -3.35 -13.28 -4.03
N GLY A 412 -3.32 -12.86 -2.77
CA GLY A 412 -2.94 -13.70 -1.63
C GLY A 412 -1.44 -14.04 -1.53
N SER A 413 -0.58 -13.44 -2.35
CA SER A 413 0.88 -13.65 -2.34
C SER A 413 1.63 -12.33 -2.42
N ASN A 414 2.93 -12.39 -2.75
CA ASN A 414 3.83 -11.26 -2.81
C ASN A 414 4.41 -11.04 -4.21
N ALA A 415 4.64 -9.78 -4.57
CA ALA A 415 5.26 -9.37 -5.82
C ALA A 415 6.38 -8.34 -5.60
N ASN A 416 7.32 -8.28 -6.54
CA ASN A 416 8.28 -7.19 -6.64
C ASN A 416 8.14 -6.41 -7.95
N THR A 417 8.91 -5.32 -8.11
CA THR A 417 8.88 -4.49 -9.33
C THR A 417 9.09 -5.31 -10.61
N ASN A 418 9.97 -6.31 -10.57
CA ASN A 418 10.30 -7.12 -11.74
C ASN A 418 9.16 -8.08 -12.13
N ASP A 419 8.41 -8.56 -11.13
CA ASP A 419 7.20 -9.35 -11.33
C ASP A 419 6.14 -8.53 -12.07
N LEU A 420 5.86 -7.29 -11.62
CA LEU A 420 4.96 -6.37 -12.32
C LEU A 420 5.41 -6.13 -13.76
N ARG A 421 6.70 -5.82 -13.96
CA ARG A 421 7.28 -5.62 -15.29
C ARG A 421 6.98 -6.81 -16.21
N LYS A 422 7.29 -8.03 -15.76
CA LYS A 422 7.07 -9.26 -16.55
C LYS A 422 5.62 -9.44 -16.95
N VAL A 423 4.67 -9.18 -16.05
CA VAL A 423 3.24 -9.27 -16.38
C VAL A 423 2.88 -8.28 -17.48
N PHE A 424 3.35 -7.03 -17.38
CA PHE A 424 3.13 -6.03 -18.42
C PHE A 424 3.78 -6.41 -19.75
N GLU A 425 4.99 -6.96 -19.75
CA GLU A 425 5.67 -7.45 -20.96
C GLU A 425 4.90 -8.64 -21.58
N ASP A 426 4.42 -9.56 -20.75
CA ASP A 426 3.68 -10.74 -21.19
C ASP A 426 2.33 -10.36 -21.81
N VAL A 427 1.62 -9.37 -21.27
CA VAL A 427 0.33 -8.92 -21.82
C VAL A 427 0.53 -7.98 -23.02
N SER A 428 1.42 -7.00 -22.91
CA SER A 428 1.60 -5.97 -23.95
C SER A 428 2.48 -6.40 -25.12
N LYS A 429 3.30 -7.44 -24.94
CA LYS A 429 4.35 -7.89 -25.89
C LYS A 429 5.40 -6.83 -26.20
N GLN A 430 5.56 -5.83 -25.33
CA GLN A 430 6.60 -4.81 -25.42
C GLN A 430 7.73 -5.14 -24.43
N ASP A 431 8.99 -4.86 -24.80
CA ASP A 431 10.10 -4.88 -23.84
C ASP A 431 10.06 -3.59 -22.99
N LEU A 432 10.00 -3.75 -21.67
CA LEU A 432 9.87 -2.67 -20.71
C LEU A 432 11.08 -2.59 -19.77
N LYS A 433 12.13 -3.36 -20.02
CA LYS A 433 13.33 -3.38 -19.18
C LYS A 433 13.94 -2.00 -19.00
N ASP A 434 14.16 -1.28 -20.09
CA ASP A 434 14.77 0.06 -20.04
C ASP A 434 13.85 1.07 -19.34
N PHE A 435 12.54 0.99 -19.57
CA PHE A 435 11.56 1.83 -18.87
C PHE A 435 11.66 1.65 -17.35
N PHE A 436 11.64 0.42 -16.85
CA PHE A 436 11.75 0.17 -15.42
C PHE A 436 13.14 0.54 -14.88
N GLN A 437 14.21 0.30 -15.64
CA GLN A 437 15.57 0.69 -15.25
C GLN A 437 15.69 2.21 -15.06
N GLU A 438 15.17 2.99 -16.00
CA GLU A 438 15.21 4.45 -15.94
C GLU A 438 14.30 4.98 -14.83
N TRP A 439 13.05 4.56 -14.77
CA TRP A 439 12.07 5.25 -13.93
C TRP A 439 12.00 4.73 -12.49
N ILE A 440 12.30 3.45 -12.24
CA ILE A 440 12.24 2.85 -10.90
C ILE A 440 13.62 2.76 -10.25
N TYR A 441 14.62 2.28 -10.99
CA TYR A 441 15.93 1.93 -10.44
C TYR A 441 16.98 3.03 -10.56
N THR A 442 16.70 4.10 -11.32
CA THR A 442 17.57 5.28 -11.42
C THR A 442 16.98 6.44 -10.62
N SER A 443 17.83 7.13 -9.86
CA SER A 443 17.42 8.30 -9.07
C SER A 443 17.06 9.49 -9.97
N GLY A 444 16.14 10.33 -9.49
CA GLY A 444 15.77 11.59 -10.14
C GLY A 444 14.83 11.42 -11.33
N GLN A 445 14.75 12.44 -12.16
CA GLN A 445 13.89 12.55 -13.33
C GLN A 445 14.63 13.36 -14.42
N PRO A 446 14.12 13.43 -15.66
CA PRO A 446 14.67 14.33 -16.66
C PRO A 446 14.66 15.79 -16.18
N GLU A 447 15.81 16.45 -16.28
CA GLU A 447 16.02 17.87 -15.99
C GLU A 447 16.41 18.56 -17.30
N LEU A 448 15.46 19.29 -17.91
CA LEU A 448 15.61 19.78 -19.28
C LEU A 448 15.91 21.28 -19.33
N ASP A 449 16.97 21.67 -20.03
CA ASP A 449 17.19 23.05 -20.49
C ASP A 449 16.82 23.14 -21.97
N ILE A 450 15.75 23.87 -22.30
CA ILE A 450 15.21 23.95 -23.66
C ILE A 450 15.36 25.37 -24.18
N LYS A 451 16.12 25.51 -25.27
CA LYS A 451 16.32 26.77 -25.98
C LYS A 451 15.62 26.72 -27.33
N TRP A 452 14.84 27.74 -27.65
CA TRP A 452 14.16 27.82 -28.95
C TRP A 452 14.50 29.11 -29.71
N SER A 453 14.60 29.04 -31.04
CA SER A 453 14.79 30.22 -31.90
C SER A 453 13.90 30.12 -33.14
N TYR A 454 13.50 31.28 -33.69
CA TYR A 454 12.66 31.34 -34.88
C TYR A 454 13.37 32.03 -36.04
N ASN A 455 13.45 31.35 -37.18
CA ASN A 455 13.99 31.89 -38.41
C ASN A 455 12.84 32.37 -39.31
N LYS A 456 12.59 33.69 -39.29
CA LYS A 456 11.52 34.31 -40.10
C LYS A 456 11.67 34.08 -41.61
N LYS A 457 12.90 34.01 -42.14
CA LYS A 457 13.13 33.79 -43.59
C LYS A 457 12.78 32.36 -43.99
N LYS A 458 13.12 31.39 -43.14
CA LYS A 458 12.84 29.97 -43.37
C LYS A 458 11.45 29.54 -42.89
N LYS A 459 10.75 30.39 -42.14
CA LYS A 459 9.51 30.04 -41.42
C LYS A 459 9.71 28.75 -40.62
N GLU A 460 10.75 28.74 -39.80
CA GLU A 460 11.22 27.53 -39.11
C GLU A 460 11.51 27.87 -37.65
N ILE A 461 11.02 27.05 -36.75
CA ILE A 461 11.46 27.04 -35.35
C ILE A 461 12.50 25.94 -35.15
N THR A 462 13.53 26.25 -34.38
CA THR A 462 14.51 25.28 -33.90
C THR A 462 14.40 25.19 -32.38
N LEU A 463 14.37 23.99 -31.82
CA LEU A 463 14.51 23.73 -30.39
C LEU A 463 15.77 22.91 -30.15
N ILE A 464 16.55 23.31 -29.15
CA ILE A 464 17.70 22.59 -28.62
C ILE A 464 17.31 22.17 -27.20
N ILE A 465 17.18 20.86 -26.99
CA ILE A 465 16.76 20.24 -25.74
C ILE A 465 17.99 19.57 -25.12
N GLU A 466 18.43 20.04 -23.95
CA GLU A 466 19.56 19.47 -23.22
C GLU A 466 19.09 18.78 -21.93
N GLN A 467 19.42 17.50 -21.77
CA GLN A 467 19.30 16.77 -20.52
C GLN A 467 20.48 17.11 -19.59
N GLN A 468 20.19 17.69 -18.42
CA GLN A 468 21.20 18.21 -17.48
C GLN A 468 21.66 17.18 -16.44
N GLN A 469 20.88 16.12 -16.22
CA GLN A 469 21.20 15.08 -15.25
C GLN A 469 22.28 14.11 -15.76
N LYS A 470 22.91 13.35 -14.86
CA LYS A 470 24.03 12.43 -15.19
C LYS A 470 23.62 11.22 -16.04
N HIS A 471 22.45 10.65 -15.77
CA HIS A 471 21.90 9.51 -16.50
C HIS A 471 20.81 10.02 -17.45
N PHE A 472 21.04 9.91 -18.75
CA PHE A 472 20.07 10.34 -19.74
C PHE A 472 18.92 9.33 -19.80
N PHE A 473 17.70 9.87 -19.84
CA PHE A 473 16.48 9.08 -19.94
C PHE A 473 16.06 9.01 -21.40
N THR A 474 15.31 7.97 -21.74
CA THR A 474 14.70 7.78 -23.05
C THR A 474 13.20 8.01 -22.96
N PHE A 475 12.69 9.06 -23.59
CA PHE A 475 11.27 9.41 -23.53
C PHE A 475 10.82 10.19 -24.75
N SER A 476 9.50 10.19 -24.99
CA SER A 476 8.86 11.03 -26.00
C SER A 476 8.29 12.27 -25.33
N LEU A 477 8.62 13.45 -25.86
CA LEU A 477 8.09 14.74 -25.42
C LEU A 477 7.13 15.31 -26.46
N ASP A 478 5.89 15.51 -26.05
CA ASP A 478 4.89 16.23 -26.82
C ASP A 478 5.08 17.75 -26.66
N ILE A 479 5.05 18.50 -27.75
CA ILE A 479 5.15 19.96 -27.76
C ILE A 479 4.04 20.55 -28.60
N THR A 480 3.31 21.53 -28.07
CA THR A 480 2.36 22.33 -28.85
C THR A 480 2.85 23.74 -29.10
N ILE A 481 2.71 24.20 -30.35
CA ILE A 481 2.91 25.60 -30.73
C ILE A 481 1.57 26.27 -30.99
N ASN A 482 1.35 27.43 -30.36
CA ASN A 482 0.13 28.23 -30.49
C ASN A 482 -1.15 27.36 -30.46
N LYS A 483 -1.17 26.37 -29.55
CA LYS A 483 -2.27 25.40 -29.32
C LYS A 483 -2.69 24.52 -30.51
N SER A 484 -1.95 24.52 -31.61
CA SER A 484 -2.44 23.93 -32.88
C SER A 484 -1.50 22.90 -33.50
N VAL A 485 -0.19 23.02 -33.30
CA VAL A 485 0.80 22.07 -33.86
C VAL A 485 1.38 21.22 -32.73
N LEU A 486 0.93 19.98 -32.61
CA LEU A 486 1.50 18.97 -31.72
C LEU A 486 2.66 18.24 -32.45
N LYS A 487 3.84 18.21 -31.84
CA LYS A 487 4.99 17.41 -32.27
C LYS A 487 5.42 16.50 -31.14
N THR A 488 5.59 15.22 -31.44
CA THR A 488 6.17 14.24 -30.52
C THR A 488 7.63 14.04 -30.90
N ILE A 489 8.53 14.15 -29.92
CA ILE A 489 9.98 14.11 -30.13
C ILE A 489 10.58 13.07 -29.23
N ASP A 490 11.29 12.11 -29.80
CA ASP A 490 12.02 11.12 -29.02
C ASP A 490 13.37 11.71 -28.58
N ILE A 491 13.58 11.73 -27.27
CA ILE A 491 14.78 12.26 -26.62
C ILE A 491 15.47 11.09 -25.93
N LYS A 492 16.76 10.92 -26.21
CA LYS A 492 17.62 9.90 -25.61
C LYS A 492 19.04 10.41 -25.33
N ASP A 493 19.52 11.29 -26.19
CA ASP A 493 20.88 11.83 -26.13
C ASP A 493 20.94 13.02 -25.16
N LYS A 494 22.16 13.40 -24.77
CA LYS A 494 22.41 14.59 -23.95
C LYS A 494 21.76 15.84 -24.56
N THR A 495 21.92 16.02 -25.87
CA THR A 495 21.40 17.16 -26.61
C THR A 495 20.64 16.68 -27.83
N THR A 496 19.39 17.10 -27.94
CA THR A 496 18.53 16.83 -29.10
C THR A 496 18.17 18.15 -29.75
N THR A 497 18.55 18.33 -31.02
CA THR A 497 18.17 19.50 -31.81
C THR A 497 17.12 19.10 -32.82
N ILE A 498 16.02 19.83 -32.83
CA ILE A 498 14.93 19.63 -33.79
C ILE A 498 14.57 20.95 -34.45
N SER A 499 14.19 20.88 -35.72
CA SER A 499 13.67 22.01 -36.48
C SER A 499 12.43 21.59 -37.25
N PHE A 500 11.43 22.48 -37.29
CA PHE A 500 10.24 22.25 -38.08
C PHE A 500 9.58 23.55 -38.54
N THR A 501 8.78 23.45 -39.60
CA THR A 501 8.08 24.59 -40.19
C THR A 501 7.10 25.22 -39.21
N CYS A 502 7.13 26.54 -39.11
CA CYS A 502 6.23 27.36 -38.33
C CYS A 502 6.00 28.68 -39.08
N ASP A 503 4.76 28.94 -39.53
CA ASP A 503 4.47 30.06 -40.44
C ASP A 503 4.71 31.45 -39.83
N ALA A 504 4.60 31.54 -38.51
CA ALA A 504 4.77 32.74 -37.73
C ALA A 504 5.62 32.43 -36.50
N GLU A 505 6.22 33.47 -35.94
CA GLU A 505 6.95 33.34 -34.68
C GLU A 505 6.00 32.84 -33.57
N PRO A 506 6.37 31.79 -32.82
CA PRO A 506 5.55 31.30 -31.72
C PRO A 506 5.36 32.33 -30.61
N ASN A 507 4.11 32.55 -30.21
CA ASN A 507 3.78 33.33 -29.01
C ASN A 507 3.70 32.42 -27.77
N LEU A 508 3.42 31.13 -27.97
CA LEU A 508 3.31 30.14 -26.93
C LEU A 508 3.89 28.81 -27.42
N ILE A 509 4.75 28.23 -26.59
CA ILE A 509 5.26 26.86 -26.72
C ILE A 509 4.91 26.16 -25.40
N GLU A 510 4.09 25.12 -25.48
CA GLU A 510 3.68 24.31 -24.35
C GLU A 510 4.37 22.95 -24.43
N LEU A 511 5.01 22.56 -23.35
CA LEU A 511 5.65 21.26 -23.20
C LEU A 511 4.68 20.32 -22.50
N ASP A 512 4.54 19.11 -23.04
CA ASP A 512 3.68 18.05 -22.52
C ASP A 512 2.24 18.53 -22.22
N PRO A 513 1.53 19.07 -23.23
CA PRO A 513 0.19 19.67 -23.04
C PRO A 513 -0.85 18.66 -22.52
N LYS A 514 -0.61 17.36 -22.70
CA LYS A 514 -1.45 16.26 -22.25
C LYS A 514 -1.00 15.64 -20.91
N VAL A 515 0.02 16.21 -20.27
CA VAL A 515 0.48 15.78 -18.93
C VAL A 515 0.92 14.32 -18.89
N ASN A 516 1.55 13.83 -19.97
CA ASN A 516 1.94 12.44 -20.15
C ASN A 516 3.35 12.11 -19.62
N LEU A 517 4.15 13.09 -19.22
CA LEU A 517 5.56 12.90 -18.85
C LEU A 517 5.90 13.50 -17.49
N LEU A 518 6.68 12.76 -16.68
CA LEU A 518 7.31 13.29 -15.48
C LEU A 518 8.68 13.89 -15.83
N PHE A 519 8.82 15.21 -15.71
CA PHE A 519 10.09 15.91 -15.96
C PHE A 519 10.08 17.27 -15.26
N ASN A 520 11.27 17.85 -15.09
CA ASN A 520 11.44 19.28 -14.81
C ASN A 520 12.03 19.96 -16.05
N ALA A 521 11.59 21.17 -16.38
CA ALA A 521 12.12 21.90 -17.53
C ALA A 521 12.20 23.41 -17.30
N ALA A 522 13.21 24.01 -17.92
CA ALA A 522 13.30 25.43 -18.15
C ALA A 522 13.24 25.69 -19.67
N LEU A 523 12.35 26.61 -20.09
CA LEU A 523 12.15 26.96 -21.50
C LEU A 523 12.57 28.42 -21.72
N HIS A 524 13.50 28.62 -22.65
CA HIS A 524 14.10 29.92 -22.93
C HIS A 524 14.09 30.23 -24.43
N LYS A 525 13.82 31.50 -24.77
CA LYS A 525 14.03 32.01 -26.12
C LYS A 525 15.52 32.27 -26.33
N GLY A 526 16.14 31.57 -27.28
CA GLY A 526 17.49 31.81 -27.74
C GLY A 526 17.64 33.21 -28.36
N LYS A 527 18.83 33.78 -28.24
CA LYS A 527 19.18 35.07 -28.85
C LYS A 527 19.31 34.98 -30.36
#